data_AF-A0A950I9E8-F1
#
_entry.id   AF-A0A950I9E8-F1
#
_cell.length_a   1.000
_cell.length_b   1.000
_cell.length_c   1.000
_cell.angle_alpha   90.00
_cell.angle_beta   90.00
_cell.angle_gamma   90.00
#
_symmetry.space_group_name_H-M   'P 1'
#
loop_
_entity.id
_entity.type
_entity.pdbx_description
1 polymer ?
#
loop_
_entity_poly.entity_id
_entity_poly.type
_entity_poly.pdbx_seq_one_letter_code
_entity_poly.pdbx_strand_id
1 'polypeptide(L)'
;MKALSAALWLSLLCCSVPALAQEAFAGAWHVVKAERAPWVTADSKPQPSAEAAFAHAKFEFRIDHVSGPSWTACRKPKYDLTPQPFDSLFEGGLHDPEHGLNDAAAAAHRLGFTHAPVLSMASSCSELLFHMADADTILFALNNMIYTMKRDGK
;
A
#
# COMPACT_ATOMS: atom_id res chain seq x y z
N MET A 1 25.01 21.00 57.07
CA MET A 1 24.22 19.86 56.53
C MET A 1 23.81 20.22 55.12
N LYS A 2 24.43 19.60 54.09
CA LYS A 2 24.16 19.87 52.67
C LYS A 2 23.30 18.73 52.12
N ALA A 3 22.13 19.05 51.58
CA ALA A 3 21.24 18.10 50.92
C ALA A 3 21.84 17.73 49.55
N LEU A 4 21.96 16.41 49.28
CA LEU A 4 22.31 15.90 47.97
C LEU A 4 21.05 15.90 47.08
N SER A 5 21.12 16.62 45.96
CA SER A 5 20.15 16.53 44.88
C SER A 5 20.35 15.23 44.09
N ALA A 6 19.33 14.39 44.05
CA ALA A 6 19.26 13.24 43.14
C ALA A 6 18.72 13.72 41.77
N ALA A 7 19.55 13.62 40.73
CA ALA A 7 19.14 13.86 39.35
C ALA A 7 18.54 12.58 38.78
N LEU A 8 17.24 12.59 38.49
CA LEU A 8 16.53 11.48 37.84
C LEU A 8 16.66 11.65 36.31
N TRP A 9 17.46 10.79 35.68
CA TRP A 9 17.57 10.72 34.22
C TRP A 9 16.39 9.90 33.69
N LEU A 10 15.40 10.57 33.10
CA LEU A 10 14.32 9.93 32.36
C LEU A 10 14.78 9.69 30.92
N SER A 11 15.35 8.51 30.66
CA SER A 11 15.64 8.04 29.31
C SER A 11 14.32 7.70 28.61
N LEU A 12 13.81 8.61 27.76
CA LEU A 12 12.74 8.28 26.82
C LEU A 12 13.28 7.24 25.82
N LEU A 13 12.80 5.99 25.94
CA LEU A 13 12.83 5.03 24.85
C LEU A 13 11.95 5.59 23.71
N CYS A 14 12.57 6.19 22.70
CA CYS A 14 11.93 6.37 21.40
C CYS A 14 11.70 4.99 20.80
N CYS A 15 10.46 4.48 20.86
CA CYS A 15 10.06 3.31 20.10
C CYS A 15 10.33 3.57 18.61
N SER A 16 11.18 2.74 18.01
CA SER A 16 11.53 2.76 16.59
C SER A 16 10.33 2.34 15.74
N VAL A 17 9.39 3.26 15.50
CA VAL A 17 8.19 3.05 14.66
C VAL A 17 8.50 2.57 13.22
N PRO A 18 9.59 2.98 12.52
CA PRO A 18 9.72 2.63 11.10
C PRO A 18 10.06 1.17 10.82
N ALA A 19 10.64 0.44 11.80
CA ALA A 19 10.98 -0.97 11.60
C ALA A 19 9.72 -1.86 11.53
N LEU A 20 8.74 -1.63 12.41
CA LEU A 20 7.49 -2.42 12.48
C LEU A 20 6.56 -2.20 11.27
N ALA A 21 6.56 -0.99 10.70
CA ALA A 21 5.68 -0.69 9.59
C ALA A 21 6.17 -1.36 8.28
N GLN A 22 7.48 -1.49 8.07
CA GLN A 22 8.02 -2.25 6.94
C GLN A 22 7.77 -3.75 7.10
N GLU A 23 7.78 -4.26 8.34
CA GLU A 23 7.43 -5.65 8.62
C GLU A 23 6.02 -6.01 8.14
N ALA A 24 5.09 -5.05 8.14
CA ALA A 24 3.73 -5.30 7.65
C ALA A 24 3.72 -5.71 6.16
N PHE A 25 4.57 -5.09 5.34
CA PHE A 25 4.69 -5.40 3.90
C PHE A 25 5.72 -6.47 3.59
N ALA A 26 6.64 -6.76 4.51
CA ALA A 26 7.71 -7.72 4.29
C ALA A 26 7.16 -9.12 3.95
N GLY A 27 7.90 -9.84 3.10
CA GLY A 27 7.59 -11.20 2.68
C GLY A 27 7.06 -11.30 1.26
N ALA A 28 6.57 -12.50 0.92
CA ALA A 28 6.11 -12.85 -0.42
C ALA A 28 4.59 -12.66 -0.57
N TRP A 29 4.21 -12.17 -1.74
CA TRP A 29 2.84 -11.84 -2.12
C TRP A 29 2.60 -12.29 -3.56
N HIS A 30 1.36 -12.66 -3.87
CA HIS A 30 0.97 -13.01 -5.23
C HIS A 30 -0.31 -12.28 -5.64
N VAL A 31 -0.34 -11.81 -6.88
CA VAL A 31 -1.53 -11.20 -7.48
C VAL A 31 -2.59 -12.28 -7.69
N VAL A 32 -3.74 -12.13 -7.04
CA VAL A 32 -4.89 -13.05 -7.13
C VAL A 32 -6.04 -12.50 -7.97
N LYS A 33 -6.11 -11.18 -8.12
CA LYS A 33 -7.21 -10.50 -8.80
C LYS A 33 -6.69 -9.25 -9.50
N ALA A 34 -7.22 -8.99 -10.68
CA ALA A 34 -7.11 -7.71 -11.38
C ALA A 34 -8.51 -7.30 -11.82
N GLU A 35 -8.95 -6.09 -11.46
CA GLU A 35 -10.27 -5.58 -11.81
C GLU A 35 -10.19 -4.14 -12.29
N ARG A 36 -11.15 -3.72 -13.11
CA ARG A 36 -11.23 -2.32 -13.54
C ARG A 36 -11.47 -1.45 -12.31
N ALA A 37 -10.76 -0.34 -12.27
CA ALA A 37 -10.88 0.58 -11.16
C ALA A 37 -12.27 1.26 -11.14
N PRO A 38 -12.79 1.65 -9.95
CA PRO A 38 -14.12 2.24 -9.83
C PRO A 38 -14.31 3.56 -10.59
N TRP A 39 -13.23 4.29 -10.87
CA TRP A 39 -13.25 5.55 -11.63
C TRP A 39 -13.31 5.36 -13.14
N VAL A 40 -13.24 4.12 -13.62
CA VAL A 40 -13.35 3.84 -15.05
C VAL A 40 -14.81 3.85 -15.47
N THR A 41 -15.15 4.79 -16.33
CA THR A 41 -16.48 4.89 -16.93
C THR A 41 -16.67 3.90 -18.10
N ALA A 42 -17.92 3.57 -18.42
CA ALA A 42 -18.24 2.64 -19.50
C ALA A 42 -17.82 3.14 -20.90
N ASP A 43 -17.67 4.46 -21.07
CA ASP A 43 -17.27 5.13 -22.30
C ASP A 43 -15.76 5.38 -22.43
N SER A 44 -14.97 5.02 -21.41
CA SER A 44 -13.51 5.08 -21.46
C SER A 44 -12.94 4.33 -22.68
N LYS A 45 -12.09 4.98 -23.48
CA LYS A 45 -11.46 4.40 -24.67
C LYS A 45 -9.95 4.70 -24.68
N PRO A 46 -9.08 3.68 -24.81
CA PRO A 46 -9.40 2.25 -24.83
C PRO A 46 -9.95 1.78 -23.47
N GLN A 47 -10.69 0.68 -23.46
CA GLN A 47 -11.06 0.03 -22.21
C GLN A 47 -9.79 -0.54 -21.57
N PRO A 48 -9.57 -0.33 -20.26
CA PRO A 48 -8.38 -0.82 -19.59
C PRO A 48 -8.41 -2.35 -19.51
N SER A 49 -7.23 -2.94 -19.63
CA SER A 49 -7.00 -4.37 -19.48
C SER A 49 -5.89 -4.61 -18.48
N ALA A 50 -5.93 -5.74 -17.80
CA ALA A 50 -4.85 -6.15 -16.93
C ALA A 50 -3.54 -6.27 -17.72
N GLU A 51 -2.46 -5.77 -17.14
CA GLU A 51 -1.12 -5.91 -17.65
C GLU A 51 -0.68 -7.37 -17.55
N ALA A 52 -0.24 -7.95 -18.66
CA ALA A 52 0.14 -9.37 -18.71
C ALA A 52 1.24 -9.72 -17.71
N ALA A 53 2.16 -8.78 -17.42
CA ALA A 53 3.23 -8.96 -16.45
C ALA A 53 2.73 -9.13 -15.01
N PHE A 54 1.54 -8.64 -14.68
CA PHE A 54 0.95 -8.74 -13.34
C PHE A 54 -0.04 -9.91 -13.21
N ALA A 55 -0.36 -10.61 -14.29
CA ALA A 55 -1.17 -11.83 -14.22
C ALA A 55 -0.44 -12.91 -13.42
N HIS A 56 -0.96 -13.27 -12.25
CA HIS A 56 -0.36 -14.23 -11.31
C HIS A 56 1.08 -13.87 -10.87
N ALA A 57 1.43 -12.58 -10.95
CA ALA A 57 2.72 -12.09 -10.55
C ALA A 57 3.00 -12.35 -9.07
N LYS A 58 4.28 -12.55 -8.75
CA LYS A 58 4.77 -12.60 -7.39
C LYS A 58 5.61 -11.38 -7.09
N PHE A 59 5.45 -10.86 -5.89
CA PHE A 59 6.29 -9.85 -5.29
C PHE A 59 6.93 -10.40 -4.03
N GLU A 60 8.16 -10.00 -3.74
CA GLU A 60 8.77 -10.21 -2.44
C GLU A 60 9.42 -8.91 -1.99
N PHE A 61 8.96 -8.38 -0.86
CA PHE A 61 9.54 -7.18 -0.26
C PHE A 61 10.50 -7.59 0.86
N ARG A 62 11.77 -7.27 0.69
CA ARG A 62 12.86 -7.55 1.64
C ARG A 62 13.65 -6.28 1.91
N ILE A 63 14.33 -6.24 3.05
CA ILE A 63 15.14 -5.07 3.43
C ILE A 63 16.20 -4.68 2.39
N ASP A 64 16.75 -5.65 1.66
CA ASP A 64 17.83 -5.46 0.70
C ASP A 64 17.43 -5.68 -0.76
N HIS A 65 16.18 -6.10 -1.01
CA HIS A 65 15.74 -6.51 -2.34
C HIS A 65 14.22 -6.42 -2.50
N VAL A 66 13.75 -5.97 -3.66
CA VAL A 66 12.39 -6.22 -4.14
C VAL A 66 12.46 -7.16 -5.32
N SER A 67 11.79 -8.30 -5.20
CA SER A 67 11.48 -9.18 -6.34
C SER A 67 10.09 -8.82 -6.84
N GLY A 68 9.91 -8.80 -8.16
CA GLY A 68 8.63 -8.42 -8.77
C GLY A 68 8.68 -8.48 -10.30
N PRO A 69 7.55 -8.27 -10.98
CA PRO A 69 7.51 -8.22 -12.44
C PRO A 69 8.24 -7.00 -13.01
N SER A 70 8.93 -7.20 -14.14
CA SER A 70 9.44 -6.13 -14.99
C SER A 70 10.21 -5.03 -14.20
N TRP A 71 9.80 -3.77 -14.34
CA TRP A 71 10.40 -2.56 -13.76
C TRP A 71 10.14 -2.36 -12.26
N THR A 72 9.51 -3.31 -11.58
CA THR A 72 9.22 -3.18 -10.13
C THR A 72 10.30 -3.78 -9.23
N ALA A 73 11.22 -4.58 -9.78
CA ALA A 73 12.29 -5.23 -9.03
C ALA A 73 13.53 -4.33 -8.91
N CYS A 74 14.13 -4.26 -7.72
CA CYS A 74 15.40 -3.55 -7.53
C CYS A 74 16.20 -4.05 -6.32
N ARG A 75 17.49 -3.70 -6.28
CA ARG A 75 18.37 -3.94 -5.12
C ARG A 75 18.44 -2.70 -4.24
N LYS A 76 18.57 -2.90 -2.93
CA LYS A 76 18.67 -1.84 -1.91
C LYS A 76 17.51 -0.84 -1.99
N PRO A 77 16.25 -1.33 -1.93
CA PRO A 77 15.09 -0.47 -1.95
C PRO A 77 15.11 0.49 -0.76
N LYS A 78 14.60 1.70 -0.97
CA LYS A 78 14.13 2.56 0.12
C LYS A 78 12.61 2.43 0.19
N TYR A 79 12.09 2.29 1.40
CA TYR A 79 10.66 2.21 1.64
C TYR A 79 10.19 3.46 2.36
N ASP A 80 9.09 4.02 1.87
CA ASP A 80 8.36 5.09 2.54
C ASP A 80 6.97 4.61 2.89
N LEU A 81 6.58 4.83 4.14
CA LEU A 81 5.36 4.29 4.73
C LEU A 81 4.50 5.45 5.18
N THR A 82 3.34 5.61 4.54
CA THR A 82 2.46 6.75 4.75
C THR A 82 1.04 6.30 5.08
N PRO A 83 0.41 6.84 6.13
CA PRO A 83 -1.01 6.66 6.35
C PRO A 83 -1.79 7.48 5.31
N GLN A 84 -2.72 6.85 4.61
CA GLN A 84 -3.57 7.49 3.59
C GLN A 84 -5.03 7.47 4.03
N PRO A 85 -5.75 8.61 4.04
CA PRO A 85 -7.20 8.58 4.13
C PRO A 85 -7.82 7.93 2.88
N PHE A 86 -9.08 7.48 2.96
CA PHE A 86 -9.73 6.77 1.85
C PHE A 86 -9.85 7.59 0.56
N ASP A 87 -10.03 8.90 0.68
CA ASP A 87 -10.12 9.84 -0.44
C ASP A 87 -8.77 10.12 -1.13
N SER A 88 -7.65 9.67 -0.55
CA SER A 88 -6.31 9.79 -1.15
C SER A 88 -5.80 8.46 -1.73
N LEU A 89 -6.54 7.35 -1.54
CA LEU A 89 -6.18 6.06 -2.12
C LEU A 89 -6.19 6.12 -3.65
N PHE A 90 -5.21 5.44 -4.26
CA PHE A 90 -5.08 5.36 -5.71
C PHE A 90 -5.07 6.75 -6.38
N GLU A 91 -4.24 7.66 -5.85
CA GLU A 91 -4.12 9.05 -6.34
C GLU A 91 -5.43 9.84 -6.26
N GLY A 92 -6.31 9.45 -5.34
CA GLY A 92 -7.63 10.05 -5.16
C GLY A 92 -8.73 9.46 -6.04
N GLY A 93 -8.46 8.39 -6.77
CA GLY A 93 -9.43 7.76 -7.69
C GLY A 93 -10.71 7.23 -7.03
N LEU A 94 -10.80 7.16 -5.70
CA LEU A 94 -12.03 6.78 -4.99
C LEU A 94 -13.00 7.94 -4.76
N HIS A 95 -12.60 9.18 -5.06
CA HIS A 95 -13.43 10.38 -4.95
C HIS A 95 -13.46 11.14 -6.28
N ASP A 96 -14.57 10.99 -7.00
CA ASP A 96 -14.84 11.70 -8.25
C ASP A 96 -16.34 12.05 -8.33
N PRO A 97 -16.74 13.18 -7.72
CA PRO A 97 -18.14 13.59 -7.69
C PRO A 97 -18.76 13.80 -9.07
N GLU A 98 -17.97 14.26 -10.04
CA GLU A 98 -18.44 14.54 -11.40
C GLU A 98 -18.89 13.27 -12.12
N HIS A 99 -18.30 12.13 -11.75
CA HIS A 99 -18.61 10.81 -12.33
C HIS A 99 -19.29 9.86 -11.33
N GLY A 100 -19.83 10.39 -10.23
CA GLY A 100 -20.69 9.66 -9.29
C GLY A 100 -19.98 8.91 -8.17
N LEU A 101 -18.67 9.04 -8.03
CA LEU A 101 -17.88 8.53 -6.90
C LEU A 101 -17.86 9.54 -5.75
N ASN A 102 -19.02 9.74 -5.12
CA ASN A 102 -19.21 10.75 -4.07
C ASN A 102 -18.78 10.28 -2.67
N ASP A 103 -18.60 8.98 -2.47
CA ASP A 103 -18.31 8.36 -1.17
C ASP A 103 -17.09 7.45 -1.27
N ALA A 104 -15.92 8.02 -0.98
CA ALA A 104 -14.65 7.31 -0.99
C ALA A 104 -14.60 6.20 0.06
N ALA A 105 -15.28 6.36 1.19
CA ALA A 105 -15.32 5.33 2.23
C ALA A 105 -16.11 4.12 1.75
N ALA A 106 -17.30 4.33 1.18
CA ALA A 106 -18.07 3.23 0.58
C ALA A 106 -17.32 2.56 -0.57
N ALA A 107 -16.58 3.31 -1.39
CA ALA A 107 -15.74 2.75 -2.44
C ALA A 107 -14.57 1.92 -1.87
N ALA A 108 -13.86 2.42 -0.86
CA ALA A 108 -12.78 1.70 -0.20
C ALA A 108 -13.28 0.42 0.49
N HIS A 109 -14.43 0.47 1.16
CA HIS A 109 -15.04 -0.71 1.78
C HIS A 109 -15.40 -1.79 0.76
N ARG A 110 -15.88 -1.42 -0.45
CA ARG A 110 -16.13 -2.40 -1.53
C ARG A 110 -14.85 -3.07 -2.03
N LEU A 111 -13.70 -2.40 -1.92
CA LEU A 111 -12.39 -2.94 -2.24
C LEU A 111 -11.77 -3.75 -1.09
N GLY A 112 -12.45 -3.83 0.07
CA GLY A 112 -12.03 -4.62 1.22
C GLY A 112 -11.24 -3.86 2.28
N PHE A 113 -11.04 -2.55 2.13
CA PHE A 113 -10.46 -1.74 3.21
C PHE A 113 -11.45 -1.61 4.37
N THR A 114 -11.00 -1.86 5.60
CA THR A 114 -11.89 -1.88 6.77
C THR A 114 -11.79 -0.63 7.63
N HIS A 115 -10.63 0.05 7.62
CA HIS A 115 -10.36 1.20 8.49
C HIS A 115 -9.49 2.24 7.76
N ALA A 116 -9.61 3.49 8.19
CA ALA A 116 -8.72 4.59 7.80
C ALA A 116 -7.98 5.15 9.04
N PRO A 117 -6.77 5.70 8.87
CA PRO A 117 -6.01 5.75 7.63
C PRO A 117 -5.45 4.37 7.24
N VAL A 118 -5.33 4.14 5.94
CA VAL A 118 -4.75 2.93 5.34
C VAL A 118 -3.25 3.07 5.28
N LEU A 119 -2.52 2.11 5.86
CA LEU A 119 -1.07 2.07 5.74
C LEU A 119 -0.70 1.79 4.28
N SER A 120 0.09 2.69 3.69
CA SER A 120 0.55 2.59 2.30
C SER A 120 2.07 2.57 2.23
N MET A 121 2.63 1.86 1.25
CA MET A 121 4.06 1.72 1.03
C MET A 121 4.42 2.13 -0.39
N ALA A 122 5.32 3.09 -0.52
CA ALA A 122 6.08 3.34 -1.73
C ALA A 122 7.45 2.67 -1.62
N SER A 123 8.00 2.20 -2.74
CA SER A 123 9.38 1.74 -2.81
C SER A 123 10.15 2.56 -3.82
N SER A 124 11.44 2.79 -3.62
CA SER A 124 12.27 3.44 -4.63
C SER A 124 12.47 2.62 -5.91
N CYS A 125 11.91 1.42 -6.00
CA CYS A 125 12.00 0.60 -7.19
C CYS A 125 11.02 1.04 -8.27
N SER A 126 9.89 1.65 -7.89
CA SER A 126 8.83 2.01 -8.82
C SER A 126 7.86 3.03 -8.24
N GLU A 127 7.06 3.66 -9.10
CA GLU A 127 6.00 4.59 -8.69
C GLU A 127 4.74 3.90 -8.14
N LEU A 128 4.75 2.56 -8.00
CA LEU A 128 3.60 1.84 -7.47
C LEU A 128 3.44 2.13 -5.98
N LEU A 129 2.23 2.55 -5.61
CA LEU A 129 1.82 2.69 -4.22
C LEU A 129 0.99 1.48 -3.79
N PHE A 130 1.48 0.77 -2.78
CA PHE A 130 0.84 -0.43 -2.24
C PHE A 130 0.04 -0.06 -0.99
N HIS A 131 -1.22 -0.46 -0.93
CA HIS A 131 -2.16 -0.13 0.14
C HIS A 131 -2.57 -1.38 0.90
N MET A 132 -2.38 -1.40 2.22
CA MET A 132 -2.68 -2.55 3.08
C MET A 132 -4.18 -2.55 3.44
N ALA A 133 -4.96 -3.48 2.88
CA ALA A 133 -6.37 -3.64 3.24
C ALA A 133 -6.55 -4.38 4.57
N ASP A 134 -5.73 -5.41 4.79
CA ASP A 134 -5.58 -6.15 6.04
C ASP A 134 -4.18 -6.82 6.08
N ALA A 135 -3.86 -7.57 7.13
CA ALA A 135 -2.54 -8.18 7.33
C ALA A 135 -2.09 -9.14 6.20
N ASP A 136 -3.04 -9.67 5.41
CA ASP A 136 -2.80 -10.67 4.37
C ASP A 136 -3.28 -10.19 2.99
N THR A 137 -3.64 -8.91 2.84
CA THR A 137 -4.19 -8.33 1.60
C THR A 137 -3.61 -6.96 1.30
N ILE A 138 -2.98 -6.82 0.14
CA ILE A 138 -2.47 -5.54 -0.38
C ILE A 138 -3.12 -5.26 -1.73
N LEU A 139 -3.47 -3.99 -1.97
CA LEU A 139 -3.95 -3.51 -3.26
C LEU A 139 -2.99 -2.47 -3.83
N PHE A 140 -2.82 -2.43 -5.14
CA PHE A 140 -2.21 -1.29 -5.85
C PHE A 140 -2.98 -1.04 -7.14
N ALA A 141 -2.86 0.17 -7.69
CA ALA A 141 -3.43 0.51 -8.98
C ALA A 141 -2.34 0.73 -10.02
N LEU A 142 -2.64 0.37 -11.27
CA LEU A 142 -1.83 0.68 -12.44
C LEU A 142 -2.72 0.65 -13.68
N ASN A 143 -2.60 1.66 -14.55
CA ASN A 143 -3.29 1.74 -15.84
C ASN A 143 -4.81 1.48 -15.71
N ASN A 144 -5.46 2.14 -14.75
CA ASN A 144 -6.89 2.03 -14.47
C ASN A 144 -7.38 0.62 -14.07
N MET A 145 -6.45 -0.23 -13.64
CA MET A 145 -6.71 -1.53 -13.04
C MET A 145 -6.28 -1.51 -11.58
N ILE A 146 -7.07 -2.14 -10.71
CA ILE A 146 -6.70 -2.44 -9.32
C ILE A 146 -6.28 -3.90 -9.25
N TYR A 147 -5.11 -4.14 -8.67
CA TYR A 147 -4.55 -5.47 -8.46
C TYR A 147 -4.63 -5.81 -6.97
N THR A 148 -5.22 -6.94 -6.64
CA THR A 148 -5.24 -7.49 -5.28
C THR A 148 -4.18 -8.55 -5.15
N MET A 149 -3.36 -8.42 -4.12
CA MET A 149 -2.35 -9.40 -3.73
C MET A 149 -2.71 -10.08 -2.42
N LYS A 150 -2.40 -11.37 -2.32
CA LYS A 150 -2.48 -12.14 -1.09
C LYS A 150 -1.09 -12.55 -0.65
N ARG A 151 -0.89 -12.65 0.66
CA ARG A 151 0.35 -13.13 1.24
C ARG A 151 0.53 -14.62 0.92
N ASP A 152 1.75 -15.03 0.54
CA ASP A 152 2.06 -16.45 0.33
C ASP A 152 2.01 -17.20 1.67
N GLY A 153 1.41 -18.41 1.67
CA GLY A 153 1.37 -19.30 2.85
C GLY A 153 0.28 -18.98 3.88
N LYS A 154 -0.75 -18.21 3.49
CA LYS A 154 -1.93 -17.88 4.29
C LYS A 154 -3.21 -18.30 3.57
#